data_AF-A0A2D5TPU0-F1
#
_entry.id   AF-A0A2D5TPU0-F1
#
_cell.length_a   1.000
_cell.length_b   1.000
_cell.length_c   1.000
_cell.angle_alpha   90.00
_cell.angle_beta   90.00
_cell.angle_gamma   90.00
#
_symmetry.space_group_name_H-M   'P 1'
#
loop_
_entity.id
_entity.type
_entity.pdbx_description
1 polymer ?
#
loop_
_entity_poly.entity_id
_entity_poly.type
_entity_poly.pdbx_seq_one_letter_code
_entity_poly.pdbx_strand_id
1 'polypeptide(L)'
;MKKSLFILAFIGLVFLGCSKKKSTKFSMVNKWETTYLKIEMPTTMKSDSTAVFEDTFENNPARIARSEYFSDGTFSAWFVDQEGKEFDKTKGTWQFKNDSLYVDFFYGGRSIQVGYEIIPTNSGFKGISKFDWDEDGEYDDLLTMKTKIIK
;
A
#
# COMPACT_ATOMS: atom_id res chain seq x y z
N MET A 1 -32.59 71.76 10.12
CA MET A 1 -31.41 70.96 9.69
C MET A 1 -31.78 69.48 9.77
N LYS A 2 -32.04 68.84 8.63
CA LYS A 2 -32.39 67.41 8.56
C LYS A 2 -31.08 66.61 8.47
N LYS A 3 -30.78 65.77 9.46
CA LYS A 3 -29.67 64.81 9.37
C LYS A 3 -30.27 63.42 9.09
N SER A 4 -29.96 62.95 7.88
CA SER A 4 -30.13 61.58 7.40
C SER A 4 -29.52 60.59 8.40
N LEU A 5 -30.28 59.57 8.81
CA LEU A 5 -29.72 58.38 9.46
C LEU A 5 -29.65 57.29 8.41
N PHE A 6 -28.41 56.92 8.07
CA PHE A 6 -28.08 55.88 7.11
C PHE A 6 -28.38 54.49 7.66
N ILE A 7 -28.79 53.65 6.71
CA ILE A 7 -29.25 52.26 6.75
C ILE A 7 -28.09 51.25 6.94
N LEU A 8 -28.42 50.13 7.60
CA LEU A 8 -27.88 48.75 7.51
C LEU A 8 -26.36 48.48 7.53
N ALA A 9 -25.93 47.54 8.36
CA ALA A 9 -25.88 46.10 8.01
C ALA A 9 -25.07 45.34 9.08
N PHE A 10 -25.72 44.42 9.80
CA PHE A 10 -25.05 43.54 10.74
C PHE A 10 -24.22 42.49 9.99
N ILE A 11 -23.00 42.33 10.47
CA ILE A 11 -21.90 41.50 9.99
C ILE A 11 -22.33 40.05 9.73
N GLY A 12 -22.02 39.56 8.53
CA GLY A 12 -22.20 38.16 8.15
C GLY A 12 -21.28 37.23 8.92
N LEU A 13 -21.86 36.37 9.76
CA LEU A 13 -21.20 35.13 10.18
C LEU A 13 -21.47 34.06 9.12
N VAL A 14 -20.57 33.97 8.13
CA VAL A 14 -20.46 32.76 7.31
C VAL A 14 -19.64 31.77 8.12
N PHE A 15 -20.32 30.94 8.91
CA PHE A 15 -19.72 29.71 9.43
C PHE A 15 -19.47 28.79 8.24
N LEU A 16 -18.27 28.86 7.67
CA LEU A 16 -17.71 27.78 6.86
C LEU A 16 -17.51 26.57 7.77
N GLY A 17 -18.60 25.82 7.98
CA GLY A 17 -18.57 24.49 8.55
C GLY A 17 -17.83 23.58 7.58
N CYS A 18 -16.50 23.58 7.68
CA CYS A 18 -15.66 22.61 7.02
C CYS A 18 -16.00 21.25 7.65
N SER A 19 -16.92 20.51 7.02
CA SER A 19 -17.12 19.11 7.37
C SER A 19 -15.83 18.39 6.98
N LYS A 20 -14.93 18.25 7.97
CA LYS A 20 -13.82 17.30 7.86
C LYS A 20 -14.49 15.94 7.66
N LYS A 21 -14.62 15.53 6.40
CA LYS A 21 -14.96 14.18 5.98
C LYS A 21 -14.15 13.28 6.90
N LYS A 22 -14.81 12.41 7.67
CA LYS A 22 -14.13 11.45 8.56
C LYS A 22 -13.18 10.64 7.68
N SER A 23 -11.94 11.10 7.55
CA SER A 23 -10.84 10.31 7.06
C SER A 23 -10.66 9.26 8.15
N THR A 24 -11.14 8.06 7.90
CA THR A 24 -10.69 6.88 8.63
C THR A 24 -9.17 6.91 8.51
N LYS A 25 -8.50 7.28 9.61
CA LYS A 25 -7.04 7.35 9.67
C LYS A 25 -6.52 5.99 9.22
N PHE A 26 -5.88 5.95 8.07
CA PHE A 26 -5.30 4.73 7.53
C PHE A 26 -4.38 4.10 8.59
N SER A 27 -4.54 2.81 8.80
CA SER A 27 -3.74 2.03 9.75
C SER A 27 -3.16 0.86 9.01
N MET A 28 -1.84 0.70 9.06
CA MET A 28 -1.16 -0.47 8.51
C MET A 28 -1.46 -1.74 9.30
N VAL A 29 -1.72 -1.62 10.61
CA VAL A 29 -2.06 -2.74 11.51
C VAL A 29 -3.41 -3.33 11.08
N ASN A 30 -3.35 -4.40 10.30
CA ASN A 30 -4.48 -5.11 9.73
C ASN A 30 -4.03 -6.39 9.02
N LYS A 31 -5.00 -7.17 8.53
CA LYS A 31 -4.78 -8.22 7.54
C LYS A 31 -5.11 -7.72 6.15
N TRP A 32 -4.24 -8.02 5.19
CA TRP A 32 -4.33 -7.56 3.81
C TRP A 32 -4.24 -8.74 2.85
N GLU A 33 -5.02 -8.66 1.77
CA GLU A 33 -4.95 -9.57 0.63
C GLU A 33 -4.55 -8.77 -0.60
N THR A 34 -3.58 -9.28 -1.37
CA THR A 34 -3.17 -8.68 -2.64
C THR A 34 -4.26 -8.89 -3.69
N THR A 35 -4.65 -7.82 -4.37
CA THR A 35 -5.67 -7.83 -5.43
C THR A 35 -5.09 -7.45 -6.79
N TYR A 36 -3.82 -7.07 -6.83
CA TYR A 36 -3.10 -6.69 -8.04
C TYR A 36 -1.61 -6.71 -7.74
N LEU A 37 -0.81 -7.22 -8.67
CA LEU A 37 0.64 -7.17 -8.62
C LEU A 37 1.18 -6.93 -10.03
N LYS A 38 2.09 -5.99 -10.16
CA LYS A 38 2.87 -5.76 -11.38
C LYS A 38 4.32 -5.52 -11.00
N ILE A 39 5.25 -6.15 -11.72
CA ILE A 39 6.69 -5.92 -11.60
C ILE A 39 7.21 -5.59 -13.00
N GLU A 40 7.80 -4.41 -13.13
CA GLU A 40 8.42 -3.93 -14.38
C GLU A 40 9.92 -3.97 -14.19
N MET A 41 10.60 -4.77 -15.01
CA MET A 41 12.04 -5.02 -14.95
C MET A 41 12.68 -4.49 -16.25
N PRO A 42 13.20 -3.26 -16.27
CA PRO A 42 13.66 -2.62 -17.50
C PRO A 42 14.95 -3.25 -18.06
N THR A 43 15.83 -3.81 -17.21
CA THR A 43 17.07 -4.50 -17.61
C THR A 43 17.13 -5.93 -17.09
N THR A 44 16.10 -6.75 -17.36
CA THR A 44 15.95 -8.06 -16.72
C THR A 44 17.20 -8.92 -16.82
N MET A 45 17.72 -9.39 -15.70
CA MET A 45 18.92 -10.24 -15.61
C MET A 45 20.14 -9.64 -16.33
N LYS A 46 20.37 -8.32 -16.22
CA LYS A 46 21.40 -7.54 -16.94
C LYS A 46 21.36 -7.64 -18.45
N SER A 47 20.20 -7.90 -19.02
CA SER A 47 20.02 -7.90 -20.47
C SER A 47 19.41 -6.57 -20.94
N ASP A 48 19.56 -6.26 -22.23
CA ASP A 48 18.83 -5.15 -22.86
C ASP A 48 17.33 -5.48 -23.08
N SER A 49 16.79 -6.46 -22.34
CA SER A 49 15.40 -6.89 -22.44
C SER A 49 14.60 -6.38 -21.25
N THR A 50 13.42 -5.85 -21.56
CA THR A 50 12.42 -5.53 -20.55
C THR A 50 11.49 -6.71 -20.34
N ALA A 51 11.25 -7.09 -19.09
CA ALA A 51 10.21 -8.02 -18.71
C ALA A 51 9.15 -7.36 -17.84
N VAL A 52 7.90 -7.77 -18.01
CA VAL A 52 6.77 -7.33 -17.20
C VAL A 52 6.05 -8.57 -16.70
N PHE A 53 5.96 -8.70 -15.39
CA PHE A 53 5.06 -9.64 -14.72
C PHE A 53 3.83 -8.88 -14.23
N GLU A 54 2.63 -9.34 -14.54
CA GLU A 54 1.39 -8.71 -14.09
C GLU A 54 0.33 -9.77 -13.77
N ASP A 55 -0.31 -9.64 -12.60
CA ASP A 55 -1.42 -10.47 -12.17
C ASP A 55 -2.53 -9.61 -11.55
N THR A 56 -3.75 -9.75 -12.08
CA THR A 56 -4.96 -9.07 -11.59
C THR A 56 -5.75 -9.93 -10.60
N PHE A 57 -5.39 -11.22 -10.44
CA PHE A 57 -6.08 -12.19 -9.58
C PHE A 57 -7.57 -12.40 -9.91
N GLU A 58 -8.05 -11.99 -11.10
CA GLU A 58 -9.45 -12.11 -11.51
C GLU A 58 -9.80 -13.51 -12.05
N ASN A 59 -8.81 -14.25 -12.55
CA ASN A 59 -9.01 -15.51 -13.28
C ASN A 59 -8.68 -16.76 -12.45
N ASN A 60 -9.33 -16.90 -11.30
CA ASN A 60 -9.17 -18.05 -10.39
C ASN A 60 -7.68 -18.36 -10.09
N PRO A 61 -6.95 -17.43 -9.45
CA PRO A 61 -5.51 -17.57 -9.24
C PRO A 61 -5.22 -18.84 -8.43
N ALA A 62 -4.11 -19.50 -8.74
CA ALA A 62 -3.69 -20.70 -8.00
C ALA A 62 -3.40 -20.38 -6.53
N ARG A 63 -2.83 -19.19 -6.28
CA ARG A 63 -2.48 -18.69 -4.96
C ARG A 63 -2.65 -17.18 -4.88
N ILE A 64 -3.04 -16.67 -3.72
CA ILE A 64 -3.14 -15.24 -3.43
C ILE A 64 -2.21 -14.91 -2.25
N ALA A 65 -1.43 -13.84 -2.38
CA ALA A 65 -0.58 -13.36 -1.30
C ALA A 65 -1.42 -12.62 -0.24
N ARG A 66 -1.14 -12.93 1.03
CA ARG A 66 -1.72 -12.26 2.21
C ARG A 66 -0.63 -11.82 3.15
N SER A 67 -0.92 -10.77 3.91
CA SER A 67 -0.04 -10.28 4.98
C SER A 67 -0.85 -9.80 6.19
N GLU A 68 -0.22 -9.82 7.36
CA GLU A 68 -0.77 -9.28 8.60
C GLU A 68 0.30 -8.48 9.32
N TYR A 69 -0.02 -7.23 9.64
CA TYR A 69 0.87 -6.32 10.36
C TYR A 69 0.36 -6.13 11.78
N PHE A 70 1.22 -6.39 12.76
CA PHE A 70 0.90 -6.33 14.18
C PHE A 70 1.41 -5.03 14.81
N SER A 71 0.71 -4.52 15.82
CA SER A 71 1.05 -3.26 16.49
C SER A 71 2.40 -3.28 17.23
N ASP A 72 3.00 -4.46 17.43
CA ASP A 72 4.31 -4.64 18.05
C ASP A 72 5.49 -4.46 17.08
N GLY A 73 5.21 -4.15 15.80
CA GLY A 73 6.24 -3.98 14.78
C GLY A 73 6.66 -5.29 14.08
N THR A 74 5.97 -6.40 14.35
CA THR A 74 6.14 -7.66 13.59
C THR A 74 5.08 -7.78 12.50
N PHE A 75 5.38 -8.56 11.45
CA PHE A 75 4.40 -8.92 10.43
C PHE A 75 4.56 -10.38 10.00
N SER A 76 3.52 -10.92 9.36
CA SER A 76 3.55 -12.22 8.68
C SER A 76 3.08 -12.08 7.25
N ALA A 77 3.62 -12.89 6.35
CA ALA A 77 3.16 -13.00 4.96
C ALA A 77 3.07 -14.47 4.56
N TRP A 78 2.07 -14.82 3.75
CA TRP A 78 1.81 -16.20 3.31
C TRP A 78 1.00 -16.21 2.02
N PHE A 79 0.95 -17.35 1.36
CA PHE A 79 0.01 -17.59 0.27
C PHE A 79 -1.20 -18.37 0.74
N VAL A 80 -2.34 -18.15 0.13
CA VAL A 80 -3.55 -18.95 0.30
C VAL A 80 -3.99 -19.51 -1.05
N ASP A 81 -4.38 -20.77 -1.11
CA ASP A 81 -5.02 -21.34 -2.31
C ASP A 81 -6.55 -21.16 -2.29
N GLN A 82 -7.22 -21.75 -3.28
CA GLN A 82 -8.67 -21.71 -3.45
C GLN A 82 -9.43 -22.45 -2.34
N GLU A 83 -8.78 -23.38 -1.64
CA GLU A 83 -9.34 -24.15 -0.53
C GLU A 83 -9.12 -23.44 0.83
N GLY A 84 -8.42 -22.31 0.83
CA GLY A 84 -8.08 -21.57 2.05
C GLY A 84 -6.84 -22.10 2.77
N LYS A 85 -6.08 -23.02 2.16
CA LYS A 85 -4.87 -23.58 2.76
C LYS A 85 -3.72 -22.58 2.67
N GLU A 86 -2.99 -22.41 3.78
CA GLU A 86 -1.84 -21.51 3.86
C GLU A 86 -0.55 -22.21 3.41
N PHE A 87 0.32 -21.47 2.71
CA PHE A 87 1.64 -21.91 2.24
C PHE A 87 2.71 -20.86 2.51
N ASP A 88 3.95 -21.32 2.65
CA ASP A 88 5.18 -20.50 2.65
C ASP A 88 5.11 -19.32 3.62
N LYS A 89 4.55 -19.54 4.80
CA LYS A 89 4.38 -18.52 5.82
C LYS A 89 5.74 -18.05 6.33
N THR A 90 6.00 -16.76 6.19
CA THR A 90 7.18 -16.07 6.71
C THR A 90 6.79 -15.00 7.73
N LYS A 91 7.77 -14.64 8.57
CA LYS A 91 7.66 -13.60 9.58
C LYS A 91 8.77 -12.58 9.38
N GLY A 92 8.49 -11.36 9.77
CA GLY A 92 9.46 -10.27 9.69
C GLY A 92 9.13 -9.13 10.63
N THR A 93 9.86 -8.04 10.47
CA THR A 93 9.61 -6.77 11.16
C THR A 93 9.17 -5.70 10.17
N TRP A 94 8.46 -4.70 10.67
CA TRP A 94 8.03 -3.57 9.86
C TRP A 94 8.05 -2.27 10.64
N GLN A 95 8.16 -1.18 9.88
CA GLN A 95 7.95 0.18 10.38
C GLN A 95 7.19 0.99 9.34
N PHE A 96 6.28 1.85 9.80
CA PHE A 96 5.56 2.77 8.93
C PHE A 96 5.83 4.21 9.37
N LYS A 97 6.43 5.00 8.48
CA LYS A 97 6.82 6.38 8.75
C LYS A 97 6.30 7.26 7.61
N ASN A 98 5.48 8.25 7.97
CA ASN A 98 4.77 9.11 7.02
C ASN A 98 3.86 8.28 6.08
N ASP A 99 4.28 8.11 4.84
CA ASP A 99 3.64 7.34 3.76
C ASP A 99 4.47 6.12 3.36
N SER A 100 5.56 5.83 4.06
CA SER A 100 6.52 4.79 3.68
C SER A 100 6.45 3.61 4.63
N LEU A 101 6.25 2.42 4.08
CA LEU A 101 6.33 1.14 4.77
C LEU A 101 7.70 0.51 4.53
N TYR A 102 8.41 0.17 5.60
CA TYR A 102 9.67 -0.59 5.54
C TYR A 102 9.42 -1.97 6.12
N VAL A 103 9.88 -3.01 5.43
CA VAL A 103 9.77 -4.40 5.89
C VAL A 103 11.12 -5.10 5.81
N ASP A 104 11.36 -5.98 6.77
CA ASP A 104 12.52 -6.87 6.82
C ASP A 104 12.05 -8.30 7.09
N PHE A 105 12.32 -9.21 6.16
CA PHE A 105 11.90 -10.61 6.26
C PHE A 105 12.80 -11.53 5.43
N PHE A 106 12.74 -12.83 5.71
CA PHE A 106 13.44 -13.85 4.95
C PHE A 106 12.47 -14.59 4.03
N TYR A 107 12.76 -14.65 2.73
CA TYR A 107 11.94 -15.34 1.73
C TYR A 107 12.80 -15.79 0.55
N GLY A 108 12.48 -16.95 -0.04
CA GLY A 108 13.20 -17.46 -1.21
C GLY A 108 14.70 -17.76 -0.98
N GLY A 109 15.14 -17.88 0.28
CA GLY A 109 16.56 -18.08 0.61
C GLY A 109 17.37 -16.79 0.79
N ARG A 110 16.74 -15.61 0.71
CA ARG A 110 17.39 -14.31 0.92
C ARG A 110 16.71 -13.45 1.98
N SER A 111 17.49 -12.53 2.57
CA SER A 111 16.97 -11.45 3.41
C SER A 111 16.48 -10.32 2.50
N ILE A 112 15.24 -9.90 2.69
CA ILE A 112 14.60 -8.85 1.91
C ILE A 112 14.36 -7.67 2.85
N GLN A 113 15.02 -6.55 2.57
CA GLN A 113 14.85 -5.27 3.26
C GLN A 113 14.40 -4.23 2.25
N VAL A 114 13.11 -3.92 2.24
CA VAL A 114 12.49 -3.14 1.16
C VAL A 114 11.52 -2.09 1.71
N GLY A 115 11.47 -0.96 1.01
CA GLY A 115 10.57 0.15 1.30
C GLY A 115 9.47 0.27 0.23
N TYR A 116 8.26 0.59 0.66
CA TYR A 116 7.13 0.88 -0.21
C TYR A 116 6.58 2.27 0.07
N GLU A 117 6.34 3.06 -0.97
CA GLU A 117 5.39 4.16 -0.90
C GLU A 117 3.98 3.58 -0.79
N ILE A 118 3.21 4.06 0.20
CA ILE A 118 1.86 3.60 0.50
C ILE A 118 0.87 4.73 0.23
N ILE A 119 -0.05 4.46 -0.70
CA ILE A 119 -1.17 5.32 -1.03
C ILE A 119 -2.45 4.65 -0.52
N PRO A 120 -3.05 5.13 0.58
CA PRO A 120 -4.29 4.57 1.11
C PRO A 120 -5.44 4.62 0.10
N THR A 121 -6.28 3.59 0.12
CA THR A 121 -7.52 3.54 -0.67
C THR A 121 -8.72 3.28 0.25
N ASN A 122 -9.95 3.30 -0.30
CA ASN A 122 -11.16 3.08 0.50
C ASN A 122 -11.23 1.67 1.11
N SER A 123 -10.59 0.68 0.48
CA SER A 123 -10.66 -0.74 0.86
C SER A 123 -9.32 -1.32 1.28
N GLY A 124 -8.23 -0.57 1.16
CA GLY A 124 -6.88 -1.12 1.10
C GLY A 124 -5.80 -0.05 1.01
N PHE A 125 -4.71 -0.40 0.33
CA PHE A 125 -3.71 0.56 -0.13
C PHE A 125 -3.11 0.13 -1.47
N LYS A 126 -2.49 1.08 -2.18
CA LYS A 126 -1.54 0.82 -3.26
C LYS A 126 -0.13 0.94 -2.69
N GLY A 127 0.70 -0.07 -2.95
CA GLY A 127 2.12 -0.08 -2.58
C GLY A 127 2.98 0.05 -3.83
N ILE A 128 4.03 0.86 -3.79
CA ILE A 128 5.00 1.02 -4.89
C ILE A 128 6.41 0.88 -4.32
N SER A 129 7.22 -0.01 -4.89
CA SER A 129 8.61 -0.23 -4.46
C SER A 129 9.53 -0.26 -5.66
N LYS A 130 10.63 0.49 -5.55
CA LYS A 130 11.80 0.36 -6.43
C LYS A 130 12.85 -0.51 -5.74
N PHE A 131 13.17 -1.67 -6.30
CA PHE A 131 14.05 -2.66 -5.67
C PHE A 131 14.74 -3.53 -6.72
N ASP A 132 15.65 -4.41 -6.30
CA ASP A 132 16.26 -5.47 -7.12
C ASP A 132 15.41 -6.75 -6.98
N TRP A 133 14.32 -6.81 -7.76
CA TRP A 133 13.35 -7.90 -7.70
C TRP A 133 13.80 -9.11 -8.51
N ASP A 134 14.55 -8.91 -9.59
CA ASP A 134 15.09 -9.96 -10.44
C ASP A 134 16.48 -10.50 -10.00
N GLU A 135 17.08 -9.89 -8.98
CA GLU A 135 18.34 -10.31 -8.35
C GLU A 135 19.56 -10.15 -9.26
N ASP A 136 19.50 -9.19 -10.18
CA ASP A 136 20.63 -8.87 -11.05
C ASP A 136 21.62 -7.90 -10.37
N GLY A 137 21.23 -7.24 -9.28
CA GLY A 137 22.06 -6.29 -8.53
C GLY A 137 21.83 -4.83 -8.88
N GLU A 138 20.93 -4.52 -9.82
CA GLU A 138 20.46 -3.18 -10.13
C GLU A 138 19.13 -2.91 -9.40
N TYR A 139 19.02 -1.74 -8.75
CA TYR A 139 17.81 -1.33 -8.04
C TYR A 139 16.90 -0.53 -8.97
N ASP A 140 16.47 -1.13 -10.08
CA ASP A 140 15.70 -0.46 -11.12
C ASP A 140 14.33 -1.05 -11.41
N ASP A 141 14.02 -2.23 -10.85
CA ASP A 141 12.69 -2.83 -10.95
C ASP A 141 11.64 -2.05 -10.17
N LEU A 142 10.45 -1.94 -10.76
CA LEU A 142 9.30 -1.27 -10.15
C LEU A 142 8.18 -2.27 -9.86
N LEU A 143 7.96 -2.55 -8.58
CA LEU A 143 6.80 -3.29 -8.11
C LEU A 143 5.66 -2.33 -7.76
N THR A 144 4.49 -2.57 -8.34
CA THR A 144 3.22 -1.96 -7.92
C THR A 144 2.26 -3.04 -7.44
N MET A 145 1.73 -2.89 -6.24
CA MET A 145 0.69 -3.77 -5.70
C MET A 145 -0.54 -2.99 -5.25
N LYS A 146 -1.69 -3.64 -5.24
CA LYS A 146 -2.90 -3.15 -4.56
C LYS A 146 -3.39 -4.20 -3.59
N THR A 147 -3.95 -3.74 -2.49
CA THR A 147 -4.48 -4.62 -1.45
C THR A 147 -5.93 -4.31 -1.11
N LYS A 148 -6.56 -5.23 -0.39
CA LYS A 148 -7.79 -4.99 0.37
C LYS A 148 -7.65 -5.54 1.79
N ILE A 149 -8.39 -4.95 2.72
CA ILE A 149 -8.52 -5.46 4.09
C ILE A 149 -9.32 -6.77 4.07
N ILE A 150 -8.88 -7.74 4.87
CA ILE A 150 -9.61 -8.98 5.15
C ILE A 150 -9.86 -9.13 6.66
N LYS A 151 -10.94 -9.84 7.03
CA LYS A 151 -11.32 -10.09 8.43
C LYS A 151 -10.71 -11.38 8.95
#